data_AF-A0A6A5ZRA7-F1
#
_entry.id   AF-A0A6A5ZRA7-F1
#
_cell.length_a   1.000
_cell.length_b   1.000
_cell.length_c   1.000
_cell.angle_alpha   90.00
_cell.angle_beta   90.00
_cell.angle_gamma   90.00
#
_symmetry.space_group_name_H-M   'P 1'
#
loop_
_entity.id
_entity.type
_entity.pdbx_description
1 polymer ?
#
loop_
_entity_poly.entity_id
_entity_poly.type
_entity_poly.pdbx_seq_one_letter_code
_entity_poly.pdbx_strand_id
1 'polypeptide(L)'
;NGTSGQYAALSYCWGKAQTFTTTAETYVARCRGFNLTELPQTIRDAVIVTREMGLRFLWVDAICIIQGDSADWVAESSKMAQVYGNAAITICATGSPNTVSGLFGPRWTAKRDAIVVCSACSSGGKTGTMFISARLGSVDDALDGAVLNTRAWCLQERILSRRIIHFAEDQLYWECQQCLSAEEGLVVASGSPLKHSLRTSGSDTWPTIARNWHIIVDAYSRRHLSHLSDKLPAVSGLGRIVHQRANTEYLAGLWREDL
;
A
#
# COMPACT_ATOMS: atom_id res chain seq x y z
N ASN A 1 2.57 -27.61 -7.09
CA ASN A 1 1.09 -27.67 -7.01
C ASN A 1 0.52 -26.25 -7.02
N GLY A 2 0.32 -25.67 -8.20
CA GLY A 2 -0.09 -24.28 -8.38
C GLY A 2 -1.60 -24.11 -8.47
N THR A 3 -2.29 -24.08 -7.33
CA THR A 3 -3.70 -23.72 -7.27
C THR A 3 -3.87 -22.21 -7.29
N SER A 4 -4.77 -21.70 -8.14
CA SER A 4 -5.20 -20.30 -8.11
C SER A 4 -5.95 -20.00 -6.81
N GLY A 5 -5.63 -18.90 -6.14
CA GLY A 5 -6.26 -18.49 -4.89
C GLY A 5 -6.19 -16.98 -4.69
N GLN A 6 -7.22 -16.42 -4.07
CA GLN A 6 -7.22 -15.01 -3.67
C GLN A 6 -6.48 -14.84 -2.34
N TYR A 7 -5.65 -13.81 -2.25
CA TYR A 7 -4.87 -13.50 -1.07
C TYR A 7 -4.83 -12.00 -0.80
N ALA A 8 -4.59 -11.65 0.47
CA ALA A 8 -4.21 -10.30 0.86
C ALA A 8 -2.68 -10.19 0.95
N ALA A 9 -2.13 -9.00 0.75
CA ALA A 9 -0.72 -8.70 1.03
C ALA A 9 -0.62 -7.68 2.18
N LEU A 10 0.39 -7.82 3.05
CA LEU A 10 0.64 -6.86 4.14
C LEU A 10 1.81 -5.93 3.79
N SER A 11 1.57 -4.63 3.81
CA SER A 11 2.60 -3.59 3.76
C SER A 11 2.72 -2.96 5.16
N TYR A 12 3.90 -3.04 5.77
CA TYR A 12 4.10 -2.63 7.16
C TYR A 12 5.57 -2.29 7.47
N CYS A 13 5.79 -1.55 8.56
CA CYS A 13 7.12 -1.29 9.07
C CYS A 13 7.61 -2.42 9.99
N TRP A 14 8.80 -2.94 9.73
CA TRP A 14 9.38 -3.99 10.57
C TRP A 14 9.77 -3.45 11.96
N GLY A 15 10.24 -2.20 12.02
CA GLY A 15 10.80 -1.59 13.23
C GLY A 15 12.23 -2.08 13.52
N LYS A 16 12.70 -1.85 14.76
CA LYS A 16 14.08 -2.20 15.17
C LYS A 16 14.29 -3.66 15.57
N ALA A 17 13.21 -4.40 15.87
CA ALA A 17 13.29 -5.78 16.32
C ALA A 17 12.48 -6.68 15.37
N GLN A 18 13.18 -7.54 14.64
CA GLN A 18 12.56 -8.61 13.85
C GLN A 18 12.15 -9.74 14.80
N THR A 19 10.90 -9.73 15.22
CA THR A 19 10.43 -10.66 16.26
C THR A 19 9.91 -11.98 15.71
N PHE A 20 9.58 -12.06 14.41
CA PHE A 20 9.10 -13.29 13.79
C PHE A 20 9.39 -13.32 12.28
N THR A 21 10.52 -13.91 11.91
CA THR A 21 10.95 -14.09 10.51
C THR A 21 11.10 -15.58 10.17
N THR A 22 11.15 -15.88 8.89
CA THR A 22 11.56 -17.19 8.35
C THR A 22 13.03 -17.13 7.96
N THR A 23 13.84 -18.06 8.45
CA THR A 23 15.24 -18.28 8.10
C THR A 23 15.42 -19.72 7.62
N ALA A 24 16.59 -20.09 7.12
CA ALA A 24 16.87 -21.47 6.71
C ALA A 24 16.58 -22.49 7.83
N GLU A 25 16.91 -22.12 9.08
CA GLU A 25 16.72 -22.98 10.26
C GLU A 25 15.25 -23.10 10.67
N THR A 26 14.48 -22.02 10.50
CA THR A 26 13.08 -21.97 10.94
C THR A 26 12.08 -22.36 9.84
N TYR A 27 12.52 -22.44 8.59
CA TYR A 27 11.67 -22.75 7.42
C TYR A 27 10.79 -23.99 7.62
N VAL A 28 11.40 -25.12 7.98
CA VAL A 28 10.68 -26.39 8.18
C VAL A 28 9.64 -26.27 9.29
N ALA A 29 9.95 -25.55 10.37
CA ALA A 29 9.01 -25.31 11.45
C ALA A 29 7.85 -24.41 10.99
N ARG A 30 8.13 -23.35 10.22
CA ARG A 30 7.11 -22.46 9.66
C ARG A 30 6.14 -23.18 8.74
N CYS A 31 6.62 -24.12 7.92
CA CYS A 31 5.79 -24.93 7.04
C CYS A 31 4.84 -25.89 7.78
N ARG A 32 5.15 -26.27 9.03
CA ARG A 32 4.28 -27.12 9.87
C ARG A 32 3.14 -26.35 10.53
N GLY A 33 3.17 -25.02 10.46
CA GLY A 33 2.22 -24.13 11.12
C GLY A 33 2.76 -23.56 12.43
N PHE A 34 2.12 -22.49 12.88
CA PHE A 34 2.45 -21.74 14.09
C PHE A 34 1.18 -21.09 14.65
N ASN A 35 1.20 -20.77 15.94
CA ASN A 35 0.07 -20.14 16.61
C ASN A 35 0.01 -18.64 16.29
N LEU A 36 -1.22 -18.14 16.19
CA LEU A 36 -1.48 -16.71 15.95
C LEU A 36 -0.89 -15.81 17.06
N THR A 37 -0.75 -16.33 18.27
CA THR A 37 -0.16 -15.63 19.43
C THR A 37 1.35 -15.47 19.34
N GLU A 38 2.03 -16.25 18.50
CA GLU A 38 3.47 -16.11 18.24
C GLU A 38 3.76 -14.94 17.30
N LEU A 39 2.75 -14.51 16.51
CA LEU A 39 2.91 -13.40 15.59
C LEU A 39 2.96 -12.06 16.33
N PRO A 40 3.81 -11.13 15.88
CA PRO A 40 3.78 -9.74 16.32
C PRO A 40 2.41 -9.12 16.05
N GLN A 41 2.03 -8.14 16.87
CA GLN A 41 0.68 -7.57 16.87
C GLN A 41 0.23 -7.09 15.48
N THR A 42 1.08 -6.39 14.73
CA THR A 42 0.74 -5.88 13.38
C THR A 42 0.42 -7.01 12.40
N ILE A 43 1.18 -8.11 12.45
CA ILE A 43 0.96 -9.28 11.59
C ILE A 43 -0.29 -10.05 12.05
N ARG A 44 -0.49 -10.15 13.36
CA ARG A 44 -1.67 -10.78 13.96
C ARG A 44 -2.95 -10.08 13.54
N ASP A 45 -2.98 -8.75 13.64
CA ASP A 45 -4.13 -7.94 13.22
C ASP A 45 -4.38 -8.09 11.73
N ALA A 46 -3.33 -8.13 10.90
CA ALA A 46 -3.47 -8.38 9.46
C ALA A 46 -4.09 -9.76 9.17
N VAL A 47 -3.75 -10.80 9.94
CA VAL A 47 -4.39 -12.12 9.83
C VAL A 47 -5.88 -12.04 10.18
N ILE A 48 -6.24 -11.28 11.22
CA ILE A 48 -7.65 -11.06 11.60
C ILE A 48 -8.40 -10.36 10.45
N VAL A 49 -7.88 -9.22 9.96
CA VAL A 49 -8.47 -8.48 8.85
C VAL A 49 -8.62 -9.35 7.59
N THR A 50 -7.62 -10.15 7.27
CA THR A 50 -7.66 -11.08 6.12
C THR A 50 -8.83 -12.06 6.25
N ARG A 51 -9.03 -12.64 7.43
CA ARG A 51 -10.12 -13.59 7.70
C ARG A 51 -11.50 -12.91 7.66
N GLU A 52 -11.63 -11.72 8.24
CA GLU A 52 -12.87 -10.93 8.20
C GLU A 52 -13.25 -10.52 6.77
N MET A 53 -12.27 -10.36 5.88
CA MET A 53 -12.51 -10.13 4.45
C MET A 53 -12.85 -11.41 3.66
N GLY A 54 -12.96 -12.57 4.32
CA GLY A 54 -13.24 -13.85 3.69
C GLY A 54 -12.05 -14.43 2.91
N LEU A 55 -10.84 -13.92 3.11
CA LEU A 55 -9.63 -14.41 2.47
C LEU A 55 -8.93 -15.44 3.36
N ARG A 56 -8.43 -16.51 2.74
CA ARG A 56 -7.69 -17.56 3.44
C ARG A 56 -6.20 -17.27 3.54
N PHE A 57 -5.64 -16.57 2.55
CA PHE A 57 -4.21 -16.42 2.37
C PHE A 57 -3.79 -14.97 2.61
N LEU A 58 -2.71 -14.80 3.38
CA LEU A 58 -2.05 -13.52 3.62
C LEU A 58 -0.56 -13.68 3.27
N TRP A 59 -0.05 -12.81 2.42
CA TRP A 59 1.37 -12.71 2.13
C TRP A 59 2.03 -11.68 3.06
N VAL A 60 3.11 -12.09 3.73
CA VAL A 60 3.91 -11.25 4.63
C VAL A 60 5.39 -11.50 4.33
N ASP A 61 6.12 -10.47 3.93
CA ASP A 61 7.53 -10.56 3.51
C ASP A 61 8.42 -11.29 4.53
N ALA A 62 8.33 -10.95 5.82
CA ALA A 62 9.12 -11.56 6.88
C ALA A 62 8.89 -13.08 7.03
N ILE A 63 7.74 -13.59 6.60
CA ILE A 63 7.35 -15.00 6.76
C ILE A 63 7.49 -15.76 5.44
N CYS A 64 7.14 -15.12 4.32
CA CYS A 64 7.10 -15.74 3.00
C CYS A 64 8.45 -15.72 2.28
N ILE A 65 9.42 -14.91 2.74
CA ILE A 65 10.78 -14.84 2.21
C ILE A 65 11.75 -15.41 3.25
N ILE A 66 12.69 -16.25 2.83
CA ILE A 66 13.75 -16.79 3.67
C ILE A 66 14.80 -15.70 3.89
N GLN A 67 14.82 -15.16 5.11
CA GLN A 67 15.73 -14.09 5.52
C GLN A 67 17.16 -14.61 5.64
N GLY A 68 18.12 -13.80 5.18
CA GLY A 68 19.54 -14.16 5.13
C GLY A 68 19.94 -15.02 3.93
N ASP A 69 18.98 -15.44 3.09
CA ASP A 69 19.25 -16.15 1.84
C ASP A 69 19.22 -15.17 0.66
N SER A 70 20.38 -14.94 0.05
CA SER A 70 20.51 -14.02 -1.08
C SER A 70 19.83 -14.53 -2.34
N ALA A 71 19.79 -15.85 -2.57
CA ALA A 71 19.15 -16.43 -3.73
C ALA A 71 17.62 -16.32 -3.63
N ASP A 72 17.06 -16.61 -2.46
CA ASP A 72 15.63 -16.45 -2.19
C ASP A 72 15.23 -14.97 -2.24
N TRP A 73 16.03 -14.08 -1.67
CA TRP A 73 15.79 -12.63 -1.75
C TRP A 73 15.76 -12.13 -3.21
N VAL A 74 16.70 -12.55 -4.07
CA VAL A 74 16.69 -12.17 -5.50
C VAL A 74 15.43 -12.70 -6.19
N ALA A 75 15.06 -13.96 -5.92
CA ALA A 75 13.88 -14.57 -6.51
C ALA A 75 12.59 -13.85 -6.08
N GLU A 76 12.42 -13.55 -4.80
CA GLU A 76 11.19 -12.94 -4.25
C GLU A 76 11.12 -11.43 -4.50
N SER A 77 12.23 -10.70 -4.40
CA SER A 77 12.29 -9.26 -4.72
C SER A 77 11.88 -8.98 -6.16
N SER A 78 12.26 -9.85 -7.11
CA SER A 78 11.85 -9.75 -8.52
C SER A 78 10.34 -9.94 -8.73
N LYS A 79 9.66 -10.63 -7.81
CA LYS A 79 8.22 -10.93 -7.85
C LYS A 79 7.37 -9.92 -7.07
N MET A 80 7.96 -9.02 -6.28
CA MET A 80 7.22 -8.04 -5.46
C MET A 80 6.13 -7.31 -6.22
N ALA A 81 6.42 -6.90 -7.45
CA ALA A 81 5.43 -6.25 -8.29
C ALA A 81 4.19 -7.11 -8.58
N GLN A 82 4.39 -8.41 -8.77
CA GLN A 82 3.31 -9.37 -8.99
C GLN A 82 2.58 -9.68 -7.68
N VAL A 83 3.30 -9.81 -6.56
CA VAL A 83 2.71 -10.06 -5.23
C VAL A 83 1.69 -8.97 -4.89
N TYR A 84 2.08 -7.70 -4.92
CA TYR A 84 1.15 -6.60 -4.61
C TYR A 84 0.17 -6.33 -5.75
N GLY A 85 0.61 -6.45 -7.01
CA GLY A 85 -0.24 -6.22 -8.18
C GLY A 85 -1.34 -7.24 -8.42
N ASN A 86 -1.21 -8.45 -7.86
CA ASN A 86 -2.19 -9.54 -7.98
C ASN A 86 -2.97 -9.83 -6.68
N ALA A 87 -2.59 -9.20 -5.56
CA ALA A 87 -3.35 -9.30 -4.32
C ALA A 87 -4.80 -8.83 -4.53
N ALA A 88 -5.75 -9.51 -3.88
CA ALA A 88 -7.16 -9.10 -3.87
C ALA A 88 -7.33 -7.75 -3.18
N ILE A 89 -6.53 -7.54 -2.12
CA ILE A 89 -6.39 -6.30 -1.36
C ILE A 89 -5.02 -6.26 -0.69
N THR A 90 -4.46 -5.07 -0.54
CA THR A 90 -3.29 -4.84 0.30
C THR A 90 -3.73 -4.17 1.60
N ILE A 91 -3.32 -4.75 2.72
CA ILE A 91 -3.53 -4.19 4.05
C ILE A 91 -2.29 -3.37 4.36
N CYS A 92 -2.45 -2.06 4.56
CA CYS A 92 -1.34 -1.17 4.91
C CYS A 92 -1.42 -0.77 6.38
N ALA A 93 -0.38 -1.12 7.15
CA ALA A 93 -0.18 -0.69 8.52
C ALA A 93 0.36 0.75 8.57
N THR A 94 -0.40 1.70 8.00
CA THR A 94 0.06 3.06 7.69
C THR A 94 0.42 3.86 8.95
N GLY A 95 -0.40 3.78 10.00
CA GLY A 95 -0.16 4.41 11.30
C GLY A 95 0.76 3.60 12.22
N SER A 96 1.25 2.44 11.79
CA SER A 96 2.02 1.52 12.65
C SER A 96 3.52 1.66 12.36
N PRO A 97 4.32 2.27 13.27
CA PRO A 97 5.75 2.47 13.03
C PRO A 97 6.58 1.17 13.10
N ASN A 98 6.02 0.07 13.59
CA ASN A 98 6.72 -1.21 13.77
C ASN A 98 5.73 -2.39 13.87
N THR A 99 6.28 -3.59 14.06
CA THR A 99 5.56 -4.87 14.18
C THR A 99 4.76 -5.06 15.46
N VAL A 100 5.04 -4.29 16.52
CA VAL A 100 4.39 -4.44 17.83
C VAL A 100 3.25 -3.46 18.05
N SER A 101 3.16 -2.39 17.26
CA SER A 101 2.10 -1.37 17.38
C SER A 101 0.70 -1.89 17.05
N GLY A 102 0.56 -2.86 16.14
CA GLY A 102 -0.75 -3.33 15.68
C GLY A 102 -1.38 -2.44 14.62
N LEU A 103 -2.49 -2.91 14.03
CA LEU A 103 -3.31 -2.14 13.08
C LEU A 103 -4.44 -1.38 13.79
N PHE A 104 -4.90 -1.90 14.92
CA PHE A 104 -6.06 -1.38 15.62
C PHE A 104 -5.62 -0.34 16.67
N GLY A 105 -5.60 0.93 16.25
CA GLY A 105 -5.42 2.06 17.14
C GLY A 105 -6.69 2.44 17.90
N PRO A 106 -6.59 3.34 18.89
CA PRO A 106 -7.77 3.96 19.48
C PRO A 106 -8.60 4.60 18.37
N ARG A 107 -9.88 4.23 18.28
CA ARG A 107 -10.78 4.84 17.30
C ARG A 107 -10.86 6.33 17.61
N TRP A 108 -10.62 7.18 16.62
CA TRP A 108 -10.89 8.61 16.76
C TRP A 108 -12.41 8.78 16.84
N THR A 109 -12.92 8.73 18.07
CA THR A 109 -14.33 8.96 18.40
C THR A 109 -14.57 10.41 18.76
N ALA A 110 -13.77 11.36 18.25
CA ALA A 110 -14.10 12.76 18.48
C ALA A 110 -15.55 12.91 18.08
N LYS A 111 -16.38 13.26 19.07
CA LYS A 111 -17.81 13.45 18.88
C LYS A 111 -17.89 14.39 17.69
N ARG A 112 -18.30 13.86 16.55
CA ARG A 112 -18.69 14.71 15.45
C ARG A 112 -19.94 15.36 16.00
N ASP A 113 -19.78 16.52 16.62
CA ASP A 113 -20.87 17.41 16.96
C ASP A 113 -21.44 17.83 15.62
N ALA A 114 -22.26 16.92 15.08
CA ALA A 114 -22.76 17.02 13.75
C ALA A 114 -23.86 18.06 13.83
N ILE A 115 -23.54 19.27 13.42
CA ILE A 115 -24.53 20.34 13.40
C ILE A 115 -25.55 19.96 12.35
N VAL A 116 -26.77 19.66 12.80
CA VAL A 116 -27.91 19.41 11.93
C VAL A 116 -28.39 20.76 11.41
N VAL A 117 -28.09 21.04 10.14
CA VAL A 117 -28.63 22.21 9.45
C VAL A 117 -29.89 21.79 8.71
N CYS A 118 -31.05 22.25 9.19
CA CYS A 118 -32.30 22.18 8.45
C CYS A 118 -32.34 23.34 7.45
N SER A 119 -32.14 23.05 6.16
CA SER A 119 -32.29 24.06 5.10
C SER A 119 -33.44 23.69 4.17
N ALA A 120 -34.24 24.69 3.79
CA ALA A 120 -35.20 24.55 2.71
C ALA A 120 -34.44 24.56 1.38
N CYS A 121 -34.50 23.46 0.62
CA CYS A 121 -33.94 23.46 -0.73
C CYS A 121 -34.72 24.47 -1.59
N SER A 122 -33.98 25.33 -2.31
CA SER A 122 -34.50 26.43 -3.13
C SER A 122 -35.44 25.99 -4.25
N SER A 123 -35.53 24.69 -4.54
CA SER A 123 -36.48 24.08 -5.46
C SER A 123 -37.41 23.10 -4.74
N GLY A 124 -38.61 23.56 -4.38
CA GLY A 124 -39.74 22.68 -4.02
C GLY A 124 -39.95 22.39 -2.53
N GLY A 125 -39.34 23.14 -1.62
CA GLY A 125 -39.69 23.10 -0.19
C GLY A 125 -39.32 21.81 0.55
N LYS A 126 -38.48 20.96 -0.07
CA LYS A 126 -37.94 19.77 0.61
C LYS A 126 -36.92 20.20 1.65
N THR A 127 -37.11 19.73 2.89
CA THR A 127 -36.12 19.86 3.96
C THR A 127 -35.24 18.62 3.99
N GLY A 128 -33.94 18.83 4.14
CA GLY A 128 -32.94 17.78 4.33
C GLY A 128 -32.10 18.03 5.58
N THR A 129 -31.44 16.97 6.06
CA THR A 129 -30.48 17.04 7.14
C THR A 129 -29.07 17.07 6.57
N MET A 130 -28.32 18.13 6.85
CA MET A 130 -26.88 18.20 6.58
C MET A 130 -26.12 18.00 7.89
N PHE A 131 -25.03 17.23 7.85
CA PHE A 131 -24.09 17.05 8.95
C PHE A 131 -22.79 17.79 8.62
N ILE A 132 -22.34 18.66 9.52
CA ILE A 132 -21.05 19.36 9.41
C ILE A 132 -20.09 18.75 10.44
N SER A 133 -18.91 18.34 10.00
CA SER A 133 -17.82 17.85 10.85
C SER A 133 -16.51 18.52 10.46
N ALA A 134 -15.62 18.74 11.43
CA ALA A 134 -14.24 19.07 11.12
C ALA A 134 -13.61 17.93 10.30
N ARG A 135 -12.81 18.29 9.29
CA ARG A 135 -12.03 17.32 8.52
C ARG A 135 -10.89 16.77 9.38
N LEU A 136 -10.63 15.48 9.22
CA LEU A 136 -9.47 14.79 9.77
C LEU A 136 -8.27 15.04 8.86
N GLY A 137 -7.45 16.05 9.22
CA GLY A 137 -6.18 16.35 8.56
C GLY A 137 -6.22 16.49 7.04
N SER A 138 -5.03 16.48 6.43
CA SER A 138 -4.88 16.26 4.99
C SER A 138 -4.65 14.77 4.72
N VAL A 139 -5.23 14.26 3.64
CA VAL A 139 -4.94 12.89 3.14
C VAL A 139 -3.45 12.71 2.88
N ASP A 140 -2.79 13.76 2.38
CA ASP A 140 -1.36 13.74 2.09
C ASP A 140 -0.55 13.56 3.38
N ASP A 141 -0.94 14.25 4.47
CA ASP A 141 -0.26 14.12 5.76
C ASP A 141 -0.51 12.72 6.36
N ALA A 142 -1.76 12.25 6.34
CA ALA A 142 -2.17 10.99 6.92
C ALA A 142 -1.59 9.77 6.18
N LEU A 143 -1.40 9.87 4.86
CA LEU A 143 -0.87 8.79 4.03
C LEU A 143 0.58 9.05 3.62
N ASP A 144 0.87 10.08 2.82
CA ASP A 144 2.22 10.31 2.27
C ASP A 144 3.24 10.64 3.37
N GLY A 145 2.82 11.38 4.39
CA GLY A 145 3.64 11.70 5.57
C GLY A 145 3.84 10.54 6.55
N ALA A 146 3.07 9.46 6.40
CA ALA A 146 3.12 8.34 7.33
C ALA A 146 4.45 7.57 7.25
N VAL A 147 4.91 7.07 8.40
CA VAL A 147 6.19 6.35 8.54
C VAL A 147 6.33 5.23 7.51
N LEU A 148 5.25 4.49 7.22
CA LEU A 148 5.24 3.44 6.20
C LEU A 148 5.62 3.97 4.81
N ASN A 149 5.03 5.08 4.39
CA ASN A 149 5.24 5.64 3.05
C ASN A 149 6.57 6.38 2.90
N THR A 150 7.30 6.62 4.00
CA THR A 150 8.68 7.09 3.93
C THR A 150 9.66 6.01 3.45
N ARG A 151 9.26 4.73 3.36
CA ARG A 151 10.11 3.62 2.90
C ARG A 151 10.03 3.46 1.38
N ALA A 152 11.19 3.24 0.77
CA ALA A 152 11.34 3.15 -0.69
C ALA A 152 10.52 2.01 -1.30
N TRP A 153 10.62 0.79 -0.75
CA TRP A 153 9.84 -0.37 -1.18
C TRP A 153 8.33 -0.11 -1.17
N CYS A 154 7.82 0.59 -0.15
CA CYS A 154 6.40 0.88 0.01
C CYS A 154 5.81 1.73 -1.12
N LEU A 155 6.62 2.39 -1.96
CA LEU A 155 6.12 3.10 -3.14
C LEU A 155 5.55 2.11 -4.14
N GLN A 156 6.33 1.08 -4.45
CA GLN A 156 5.95 0.02 -5.36
C GLN A 156 4.75 -0.75 -4.81
N GLU A 157 4.77 -1.08 -3.52
CA GLU A 157 3.67 -1.77 -2.84
C GLU A 157 2.37 -0.99 -2.98
N ARG A 158 2.39 0.32 -2.72
CA ARG A 158 1.21 1.18 -2.82
C ARG A 158 0.76 1.35 -4.26
N ILE A 159 1.62 1.78 -5.19
CA ILE A 159 1.20 2.09 -6.56
C ILE A 159 0.60 0.85 -7.23
N LEU A 160 1.25 -0.32 -7.08
CA LEU A 160 0.87 -1.54 -7.80
C LEU A 160 -0.37 -2.23 -7.25
N SER A 161 -0.65 -2.07 -5.95
CA SER A 161 -1.83 -2.66 -5.33
C SER A 161 -3.12 -2.17 -6.00
N ARG A 162 -4.03 -3.06 -6.39
CA ARG A 162 -5.28 -2.63 -7.06
C ARG A 162 -6.28 -1.97 -6.11
N ARG A 163 -6.25 -2.42 -4.85
CA ARG A 163 -7.10 -2.00 -3.74
C ARG A 163 -6.26 -2.03 -2.47
N ILE A 164 -6.38 -0.99 -1.66
CA ILE A 164 -5.66 -0.84 -0.41
C ILE A 164 -6.65 -0.41 0.66
N ILE A 165 -6.53 -1.02 1.83
CA ILE A 165 -7.05 -0.45 3.07
C ILE A 165 -5.87 0.05 3.90
N HIS A 166 -5.85 1.34 4.18
CA HIS A 166 -4.88 1.96 5.06
C HIS A 166 -5.46 2.02 6.46
N PHE A 167 -4.78 1.38 7.39
CA PHE A 167 -4.95 1.60 8.82
C PHE A 167 -4.02 2.75 9.20
N ALA A 168 -4.48 3.99 8.99
CA ALA A 168 -3.74 5.19 9.37
C ALA A 168 -3.92 5.50 10.86
N GLU A 169 -3.19 6.50 11.37
CA GLU A 169 -3.22 6.87 12.79
C GLU A 169 -4.57 7.46 13.21
N ASP A 170 -5.22 8.18 12.30
CA ASP A 170 -6.46 8.93 12.55
C ASP A 170 -7.72 8.15 12.15
N GLN A 171 -7.70 7.46 11.01
CA GLN A 171 -8.86 6.72 10.48
C GLN A 171 -8.48 5.68 9.42
N LEU A 172 -9.50 4.98 8.91
CA LEU A 172 -9.36 4.11 7.74
C LEU A 172 -9.43 4.88 6.42
N TYR A 173 -8.53 4.57 5.50
CA TYR A 173 -8.60 5.03 4.11
C TYR A 173 -8.71 3.85 3.14
N TRP A 174 -9.60 3.97 2.18
CA TRP A 174 -9.67 3.13 1.00
C TRP A 174 -8.94 3.80 -0.15
N GLU A 175 -8.03 3.09 -0.81
CA GLU A 175 -7.38 3.57 -2.02
C GLU A 175 -7.45 2.52 -3.13
N CYS A 176 -7.96 2.90 -4.30
CA CYS A 176 -7.95 2.05 -5.48
C CYS A 176 -7.55 2.85 -6.73
N GLN A 177 -7.63 2.24 -7.91
CA GLN A 177 -7.28 2.89 -9.17
C GLN A 177 -8.27 3.98 -9.63
N GLN A 178 -9.38 4.18 -8.91
CA GLN A 178 -10.46 5.10 -9.32
C GLN A 178 -10.77 6.16 -8.27
N CYS A 179 -10.57 5.86 -6.99
CA CYS A 179 -10.87 6.77 -5.92
C CYS A 179 -9.95 6.55 -4.72
N LEU A 180 -9.89 7.58 -3.91
CA LEU A 180 -9.48 7.50 -2.52
C LEU A 180 -10.70 7.91 -1.69
N SER A 181 -10.99 7.16 -0.63
CA SER A 181 -12.10 7.43 0.27
C SER A 181 -11.65 7.26 1.70
N ALA A 182 -12.24 7.98 2.62
CA ALA A 182 -11.87 7.94 4.01
C ALA A 182 -13.11 7.77 4.90
N GLU A 183 -12.92 7.25 6.11
CA GLU A 183 -14.01 6.86 7.02
C GLU A 183 -14.94 8.02 7.40
N GLU A 184 -14.43 9.26 7.40
CA GLU A 184 -15.19 10.51 7.54
C GLU A 184 -16.07 10.89 6.35
N GLY A 185 -16.01 10.13 5.26
CA GLY A 185 -16.84 10.32 4.08
C GLY A 185 -16.20 11.22 3.02
N LEU A 186 -14.92 11.60 3.19
CA LEU A 186 -14.17 12.25 2.12
C LEU A 186 -14.02 11.28 0.94
N VAL A 187 -14.28 11.77 -0.27
CA VAL A 187 -14.02 11.04 -1.52
C VAL A 187 -13.22 11.93 -2.45
N VAL A 188 -12.00 11.50 -2.79
CA VAL A 188 -11.17 12.12 -3.82
C VAL A 188 -11.36 11.30 -5.10
N ALA A 189 -12.13 11.87 -6.03
CA ALA A 189 -12.29 11.30 -7.37
C ALA A 189 -10.94 11.26 -8.09
N SER A 190 -10.72 10.22 -8.89
CA SER A 190 -9.48 9.92 -9.64
C SER A 190 -8.33 9.29 -8.84
N GLY A 191 -8.48 9.08 -7.52
CA GLY A 191 -7.50 8.40 -6.68
C GLY A 191 -6.29 9.26 -6.32
N SER A 192 -5.22 8.64 -5.78
CA SER A 192 -4.00 9.37 -5.44
C SER A 192 -3.21 9.76 -6.70
N PRO A 193 -2.48 10.90 -6.69
CA PRO A 193 -1.60 11.29 -7.79
C PRO A 193 -0.61 10.19 -8.17
N LEU A 194 -0.07 9.46 -7.19
CA LEU A 194 0.87 8.37 -7.40
C LEU A 194 0.28 7.21 -8.20
N LYS A 195 -0.95 6.77 -7.88
CA LYS A 195 -1.64 5.75 -8.68
C LYS A 195 -1.97 6.25 -10.08
N HIS A 196 -2.38 7.52 -10.19
CA HIS A 196 -2.67 8.13 -11.48
C HIS A 196 -1.44 8.15 -12.39
N SER A 197 -0.24 8.43 -11.87
CA SER A 197 0.99 8.46 -12.66
C SER A 197 1.32 7.13 -13.35
N LEU A 198 0.89 5.98 -12.79
CA LEU A 198 1.10 4.70 -13.48
C LEU A 198 0.03 4.41 -14.54
N ARG A 199 -1.11 5.13 -14.53
CA ARG A 199 -2.17 4.93 -15.54
C ARG A 199 -1.69 5.52 -16.86
N THR A 200 -1.47 4.65 -17.84
CA THR A 200 -1.22 5.06 -19.22
C THR A 200 -2.40 4.65 -20.09
N SER A 201 -2.87 5.55 -20.93
CA SER A 201 -3.76 5.25 -22.04
C SER A 201 -2.95 4.70 -23.22
N GLY A 202 -3.56 3.86 -24.06
CA GLY A 202 -2.94 3.43 -25.33
C GLY A 202 -2.68 4.58 -26.31
N SER A 203 -3.23 5.77 -26.04
CA SER A 203 -3.02 7.01 -26.80
C SER A 203 -1.93 7.93 -26.22
N ASP A 204 -1.31 7.59 -25.09
CA ASP A 204 -0.36 8.49 -24.44
C ASP A 204 0.95 8.58 -25.24
N THR A 205 1.46 9.79 -25.40
CA THR A 205 2.74 10.06 -26.07
C THR A 205 3.91 9.92 -25.10
N TRP A 206 5.12 9.68 -25.63
CA TRP A 206 6.34 9.56 -24.83
C TRP A 206 6.53 10.70 -23.80
N PRO A 207 6.36 12.00 -24.16
CA PRO A 207 6.50 13.09 -23.19
C PRO A 207 5.54 12.98 -21.99
N THR A 208 4.33 12.45 -22.20
CA THR A 208 3.35 12.24 -21.12
C THR A 208 3.81 11.11 -20.19
N ILE A 209 4.28 10.01 -20.77
CA ILE A 209 4.78 8.84 -20.04
C ILE A 209 6.04 9.21 -19.24
N ALA A 210 6.99 9.90 -19.85
CA ALA A 210 8.21 10.37 -19.21
C ALA A 210 7.90 11.31 -18.04
N ARG A 211 7.01 12.29 -18.22
CA ARG A 211 6.55 13.18 -17.13
C ARG A 211 5.96 12.39 -15.97
N ASN A 212 5.10 11.42 -16.25
CA ASN A 212 4.49 10.59 -15.22
C ASN A 212 5.53 9.72 -14.49
N TRP A 213 6.51 9.17 -15.22
CA TRP A 213 7.64 8.46 -14.64
C TRP A 213 8.46 9.35 -13.70
N HIS A 214 8.73 10.61 -14.07
CA HIS A 214 9.44 11.55 -13.22
C HIS A 214 8.70 11.83 -11.90
N ILE A 215 7.37 11.88 -11.90
CA ILE A 215 6.58 12.00 -10.66
C ILE A 215 6.84 10.78 -9.74
N ILE A 216 6.88 9.57 -10.32
CA ILE A 216 7.17 8.34 -9.57
C ILE A 216 8.60 8.37 -9.02
N VAL A 217 9.58 8.75 -9.84
CA VAL A 217 11.00 8.80 -9.44
C VAL A 217 11.25 9.89 -8.39
N ASP A 218 10.60 11.04 -8.49
CA ASP A 218 10.69 12.10 -7.49
C ASP A 218 10.11 11.67 -6.14
N ALA A 219 8.93 11.03 -6.15
CA ALA A 219 8.33 10.45 -4.96
C ALA A 219 9.17 9.30 -4.37
N TYR A 220 9.86 8.53 -5.22
CA TYR A 220 10.78 7.47 -4.82
C TYR A 220 12.05 8.01 -4.16
N SER A 221 12.65 9.02 -4.77
CA SER A 221 13.97 9.55 -4.38
C SER A 221 13.96 10.22 -3.01
N ARG A 222 12.78 10.64 -2.52
CA ARG A 222 12.58 11.20 -1.18
C ARG A 222 12.43 10.16 -0.07
N ARG A 223 12.43 8.86 -0.41
CA ARG A 223 12.17 7.76 0.53
C ARG A 223 13.46 7.13 1.05
N HIS A 224 13.37 6.58 2.24
CA HIS A 224 14.46 5.92 2.95
C HIS A 224 14.63 4.48 2.48
N LEU A 225 15.90 4.09 2.29
CA LEU A 225 16.35 2.73 2.05
C LEU A 225 17.19 2.28 3.24
N SER A 226 16.85 1.12 3.82
CA SER A 226 17.70 0.50 4.84
C SER A 226 19.00 -0.05 4.24
N HIS A 227 18.93 -0.57 3.01
CA HIS A 227 20.07 -1.07 2.26
C HIS A 227 20.15 -0.36 0.90
N LEU A 228 21.28 0.29 0.62
CA LEU A 228 21.48 1.02 -0.64
C LEU A 228 21.44 0.11 -1.87
N SER A 229 21.77 -1.17 -1.71
CA SER A 229 21.65 -2.21 -2.75
C SER A 229 20.23 -2.33 -3.32
N ASP A 230 19.22 -1.96 -2.53
CA ASP A 230 17.81 -2.11 -2.91
C ASP A 230 17.32 -0.95 -3.79
N LYS A 231 18.19 0.05 -4.06
CA LYS A 231 17.81 1.26 -4.79
C LYS A 231 17.17 1.00 -6.16
N LEU A 232 17.69 0.06 -6.93
CA LEU A 232 17.10 -0.29 -8.23
C LEU A 232 16.00 -1.37 -8.11
N PRO A 233 16.19 -2.45 -7.33
CA PRO A 233 15.15 -3.44 -7.10
C PRO A 233 13.81 -2.86 -6.64
N ALA A 234 13.82 -1.89 -5.72
CA ALA A 234 12.62 -1.33 -5.11
C ALA A 234 11.73 -0.50 -6.04
N VAL A 235 12.23 -0.11 -7.22
CA VAL A 235 11.46 0.62 -8.25
C VAL A 235 11.37 -0.16 -9.57
N SER A 236 12.15 -1.23 -9.73
CA SER A 236 12.25 -2.01 -10.97
C SER A 236 10.92 -2.55 -11.48
N GLY A 237 10.00 -2.93 -10.58
CA GLY A 237 8.68 -3.42 -10.95
C GLY A 237 7.78 -2.35 -11.58
N LEU A 238 7.92 -1.09 -11.15
CA LEU A 238 7.24 0.05 -11.78
C LEU A 238 7.84 0.32 -13.17
N GLY A 239 9.18 0.34 -13.27
CA GLY A 239 9.88 0.50 -14.54
C GLY A 239 9.48 -0.56 -15.56
N ARG A 240 9.38 -1.83 -15.15
CA ARG A 240 8.92 -2.92 -16.02
C ARG A 240 7.49 -2.73 -16.53
N ILE A 241 6.59 -2.16 -15.73
CA ILE A 241 5.22 -1.89 -16.18
C ILE A 241 5.18 -0.76 -17.19
N VAL A 242 5.94 0.31 -16.97
CA VAL A 242 6.04 1.41 -17.93
C VAL A 242 6.66 0.92 -19.24
N HIS A 243 7.75 0.16 -19.18
CA HIS A 243 8.35 -0.55 -20.33
C HIS A 243 7.31 -1.32 -21.15
N GLN A 244 6.53 -2.18 -20.48
CA GLN A 244 5.51 -3.01 -21.13
C GLN A 244 4.37 -2.21 -21.75
N ARG A 245 3.98 -1.08 -21.14
CA ARG A 245 2.83 -0.28 -21.61
C ARG A 245 3.20 0.72 -22.68
N ALA A 246 4.37 1.33 -22.58
CA ALA A 246 4.85 2.34 -23.50
C ALA A 246 5.69 1.76 -24.65
N ASN A 247 5.96 0.45 -24.64
CA ASN A 247 6.77 -0.25 -25.66
C ASN A 247 8.14 0.43 -25.89
N THR A 248 8.75 0.86 -24.79
CA THR A 248 10.02 1.60 -24.66
C THR A 248 11.03 0.75 -23.90
N GLU A 249 12.33 0.94 -24.05
CA GLU A 249 13.34 0.16 -23.31
C GLU A 249 13.73 0.83 -21.97
N TYR A 250 13.52 0.12 -20.84
CA TYR A 250 13.93 0.57 -19.51
C TYR A 250 15.37 0.14 -19.21
N LEU A 251 16.23 1.12 -18.95
CA LEU A 251 17.67 0.97 -18.71
C LEU A 251 18.03 1.39 -17.28
N ALA A 252 17.57 0.61 -16.29
CA ALA A 252 17.91 0.79 -14.88
C ALA A 252 17.70 2.23 -14.34
N GLY A 253 16.60 2.87 -14.73
CA GLY A 253 16.22 4.23 -14.30
C GLY A 253 16.24 5.24 -15.44
N LEU A 254 16.87 4.89 -16.56
CA LEU A 254 16.85 5.65 -17.82
C LEU A 254 15.92 4.98 -18.84
N TRP A 255 15.57 5.72 -19.88
CA TRP A 255 14.78 5.24 -21.02
C TRP A 255 15.58 5.43 -22.30
N ARG A 256 15.52 4.46 -23.22
CA ARG A 256 16.24 4.55 -24.51
C ARG A 256 15.84 5.78 -25.32
N GLU A 257 14.59 6.21 -25.21
CA GLU A 257 14.01 7.33 -25.94
C GLU A 257 14.54 8.69 -25.46
N ASP A 258 15.14 8.73 -24.28
CA ASP A 258 15.78 9.93 -23.72
C ASP A 258 17.30 10.00 -24.03
N LEU A 259 17.85 8.98 -24.72
CA LEU A 259 19.26 8.88 -25.14
C LEU A 259 19.43 9.22 -26.62
#